data_AF-A0A816HTQ6-F1
#
_entry.id   AF-A0A816HTQ6-F1
#
_cell.length_a   1.000
_cell.length_b   1.000
_cell.length_c   1.000
_cell.angle_alpha   90.00
_cell.angle_beta   90.00
_cell.angle_gamma   90.00
#
_symmetry.space_group_name_H-M   'P 1'
#
loop_
_entity.id
_entity.type
_entity.pdbx_description
1 polymer ?
#
loop_
_entity_poly.entity_id
_entity_poly.type
_entity_poly.pdbx_seq_one_letter_code
_entity_poly.pdbx_strand_id
1 'polypeptide(L)'
;KKLNKLPSEKEIQQRVARSLILQINCVVKLTQQMRTEDLRYLRLLERLREGQCNFEDYELLLTRVVGQPTVSLRVPPWNQAPMLVLRNEIRTQLNHRSAIHKAVEVGTNLMVCVAQDFCKGTAVEEPALVKKL
;
A
#
# COMPACT_ATOMS: atom_id res chain seq x y z
N LYS A 1 31.31 -37.80 -9.85
CA LYS A 1 31.54 -36.35 -10.13
C LYS A 1 30.16 -35.69 -10.28
N LYS A 2 29.72 -34.86 -9.31
CA LYS A 2 28.44 -34.14 -9.44
C LYS A 2 28.59 -33.10 -10.55
N LEU A 3 27.69 -33.13 -11.53
CA LEU A 3 27.62 -32.16 -12.61
C LEU A 3 27.28 -30.81 -11.98
N ASN A 4 28.21 -29.85 -11.97
CA ASN A 4 27.93 -28.50 -11.49
C ASN A 4 26.95 -27.86 -12.48
N LYS A 5 25.67 -27.84 -12.12
CA LYS A 5 24.63 -27.14 -12.87
C LYS A 5 25.00 -25.66 -12.92
N LEU A 6 25.05 -25.07 -14.11
CA LEU A 6 25.27 -23.63 -14.24
C LEU A 6 24.17 -22.88 -13.46
N PRO A 7 24.52 -21.83 -12.70
CA PRO A 7 23.53 -21.02 -12.04
C PRO A 7 22.62 -20.36 -13.07
N SER A 8 21.33 -20.35 -12.78
CA SER A 8 20.32 -19.61 -13.54
C SER A 8 20.57 -18.11 -13.45
N GLU A 9 20.03 -17.35 -14.40
CA GLU A 9 20.09 -15.89 -14.40
C GLU A 9 19.57 -15.28 -13.08
N LYS A 10 18.48 -15.84 -12.53
CA LYS A 10 17.92 -15.42 -11.24
C LYS A 10 18.91 -15.62 -10.08
N GLU A 11 19.63 -16.74 -10.06
CA GLU A 11 20.64 -17.01 -9.03
C GLU A 11 21.84 -16.08 -9.17
N ILE A 12 22.24 -15.75 -10.40
CA ILE A 12 23.30 -14.77 -10.67
C ILE A 12 22.88 -13.39 -10.16
N GLN A 13 21.67 -12.92 -10.52
CA GLN A 13 21.13 -11.64 -10.07
C GLN A 13 21.05 -11.56 -8.54
N GLN A 14 20.57 -12.62 -7.88
CA GLN A 14 20.52 -12.68 -6.41
C GLN A 14 21.92 -12.61 -5.77
N ARG A 15 22.90 -13.31 -6.33
CA ARG A 15 24.30 -13.27 -5.84
C ARG A 15 24.91 -11.87 -5.99
N VAL A 16 24.71 -11.24 -7.15
CA VAL A 16 25.18 -9.88 -7.41
C VAL A 16 24.50 -8.88 -6.47
N ALA A 17 23.17 -8.93 -6.35
CA ALA A 17 22.42 -8.05 -5.45
C ALA A 17 22.89 -8.19 -3.99
N ARG A 18 23.08 -9.43 -3.51
CA ARG A 18 23.62 -9.67 -2.18
C ARG A 18 25.04 -9.13 -2.03
N SER A 19 25.92 -9.34 -3.01
CA SER A 19 27.29 -8.83 -2.99
C SER A 19 27.32 -7.31 -2.83
N LEU A 20 26.48 -6.59 -3.60
CA LEU A 20 26.35 -5.14 -3.52
C LEU A 20 25.85 -4.69 -2.13
N ILE A 21 24.84 -5.36 -1.57
CA ILE A 21 24.35 -5.04 -0.22
C ILE A 21 25.42 -5.27 0.85
N LEU A 22 26.24 -6.32 0.71
CA LEU A 22 27.32 -6.61 1.66
C LEU A 22 28.50 -5.62 1.57
N GLN A 23 28.58 -4.82 0.51
CA GLN A 23 29.58 -3.75 0.38
C GLN A 23 29.21 -2.49 1.16
N ILE A 24 27.98 -2.40 1.70
CA ILE A 24 27.58 -1.28 2.56
C ILE A 24 28.45 -1.29 3.82
N ASN A 25 29.26 -0.25 4.00
CA ASN A 25 30.20 -0.14 5.11
C ASN A 25 29.67 0.70 6.30
N CYS A 26 28.55 1.40 6.11
CA CYS A 26 27.98 2.29 7.12
C CYS A 26 26.46 2.22 7.08
N VAL A 27 25.86 2.08 8.26
CA VAL A 27 24.41 2.16 8.46
C VAL A 27 24.15 3.24 9.49
N VAL A 28 23.38 4.26 9.10
CA VAL A 28 22.93 5.33 10.01
C VAL A 28 21.47 5.08 10.37
N LYS A 29 21.19 4.92 11.66
CA LYS A 29 19.82 4.75 12.18
C LYS A 29 19.33 6.06 12.80
N LEU A 30 18.32 6.66 12.18
CA LEU A 30 17.58 7.78 12.77
C LEU A 30 16.59 7.23 13.80
N THR A 31 16.67 7.70 15.04
CA THR A 31 15.85 7.23 16.15
C THR A 31 14.69 8.17 16.48
N GLN A 32 14.81 9.44 16.13
CA GLN A 32 13.78 10.44 16.41
C GLN A 32 12.59 10.32 15.45
N GLN A 33 11.36 10.26 16.00
CA GLN A 33 10.12 10.31 15.23
C GLN A 33 9.61 11.75 15.13
N MET A 34 9.39 12.22 13.90
CA MET A 34 8.88 13.57 13.60
C MET A 34 7.41 13.58 13.14
N ARG A 35 6.75 12.41 13.10
CA ARG A 35 5.40 12.26 12.52
C ARG A 35 4.27 12.54 13.51
N THR A 36 4.50 12.34 14.80
CA THR A 36 3.51 12.53 15.86
C THR A 36 4.20 12.89 17.16
N GLU A 37 3.52 13.66 18.00
CA GLU A 37 3.97 14.06 19.35
C GLU A 37 3.40 13.15 20.45
N ASP A 38 2.45 12.27 20.11
CA ASP A 38 1.85 11.31 21.05
C ASP A 38 2.85 10.21 21.44
N LEU A 39 3.55 10.43 22.56
CA LEU A 39 4.54 9.51 23.11
C LEU A 39 3.96 8.12 23.44
N ARG A 40 2.69 8.04 23.85
CA ARG A 40 2.05 6.77 24.19
C ARG A 40 1.84 5.95 22.92
N TYR A 41 1.38 6.58 21.86
CA TYR A 41 1.21 5.94 20.57
C TYR A 41 2.55 5.60 19.91
N LEU A 42 3.57 6.44 20.03
CA LEU A 42 4.92 6.13 19.54
C LEU A 42 5.50 4.86 20.16
N ARG A 43 5.42 4.73 21.49
CA ARG A 43 5.90 3.53 22.19
C ARG A 43 5.17 2.26 21.74
N LEU A 44 3.87 2.37 21.50
CA LEU A 44 3.09 1.28 20.92
C LEU A 44 3.63 0.89 19.54
N LEU A 45 3.85 1.87 18.64
CA LEU A 45 4.33 1.60 17.28
C LEU A 45 5.73 0.99 17.25
N GLU A 46 6.61 1.38 18.19
CA GLU A 46 7.93 0.78 18.36
C GLU A 46 7.82 -0.70 18.77
N ARG A 47 6.99 -1.02 19.77
CA ARG A 47 6.74 -2.40 20.18
C ARG A 47 6.09 -3.22 19.06
N LEU A 48 5.13 -2.64 18.34
CA LEU A 48 4.47 -3.29 17.21
C LEU A 48 5.46 -3.68 16.11
N ARG A 49 6.44 -2.82 15.81
CA ARG A 49 7.48 -3.09 14.82
C ARG A 49 8.35 -4.29 15.19
N GLU A 50 8.68 -4.43 16.46
CA GLU A 50 9.52 -5.52 16.99
C GLU A 50 8.72 -6.77 17.39
N GLY A 51 7.38 -6.76 17.22
CA GLY A 51 6.51 -7.86 17.62
C GLY A 51 6.34 -8.03 19.14
N GLN A 52 6.53 -6.96 19.91
CA GLN A 52 6.53 -6.96 21.39
C GLN A 52 5.30 -6.26 21.99
N CYS A 53 4.17 -6.24 21.28
CA CYS A 53 2.94 -5.63 21.81
C CYS A 53 2.47 -6.31 23.10
N ASN A 54 1.92 -5.51 24.01
CA ASN A 54 1.32 -5.98 25.25
C ASN A 54 -0.20 -5.74 25.27
N PHE A 55 -0.85 -6.11 26.38
CA PHE A 55 -2.29 -5.94 26.53
C PHE A 55 -2.73 -4.46 26.53
N GLU A 56 -1.93 -3.55 27.08
CA GLU A 56 -2.22 -2.11 27.05
C GLU A 56 -2.18 -1.53 25.62
N ASP A 57 -1.30 -2.07 24.77
CA ASP A 57 -1.23 -1.70 23.35
C ASP A 57 -2.50 -2.14 22.60
N TYR A 58 -2.97 -3.35 22.89
CA TYR A 58 -4.21 -3.87 22.34
C TYR A 58 -5.41 -2.99 22.73
N GLU A 59 -5.56 -2.68 24.01
CA GLU A 59 -6.61 -1.78 24.52
C GLU A 59 -6.51 -0.40 23.87
N LEU A 60 -5.30 0.14 23.72
CA LEU A 60 -5.10 1.42 23.04
C LEU A 60 -5.57 1.38 21.58
N LEU A 61 -5.27 0.31 20.84
CA LEU A 61 -5.71 0.13 19.46
C LEU A 61 -7.23 0.00 19.35
N LEU A 62 -7.89 -0.68 20.29
CA LEU A 62 -9.35 -0.80 20.30
C LEU A 62 -10.04 0.56 20.36
N THR A 63 -9.48 1.54 21.05
CA THR A 63 -10.07 2.89 21.07
C THR A 63 -10.03 3.61 19.71
N ARG A 64 -9.26 3.08 18.74
CA ARG A 64 -9.17 3.61 17.36
C ARG A 64 -9.99 2.81 16.36
N VAL A 65 -10.57 1.69 16.78
CA VAL A 65 -11.52 0.93 15.95
C VAL A 65 -12.86 1.64 16.00
N VAL A 66 -13.26 2.25 14.89
CA VAL A 66 -14.60 2.83 14.75
C VAL A 66 -15.58 1.70 14.45
N GLY A 67 -16.26 1.21 15.49
CA GLY A 67 -17.22 0.10 15.39
C GLY A 67 -18.71 0.50 15.33
N GLN A 68 -19.05 1.74 15.67
CA GLN A 68 -20.42 2.30 15.68
C GLN A 68 -20.37 3.82 15.38
N PRO A 69 -21.42 4.44 14.83
CA PRO A 69 -21.33 5.71 14.12
C PRO A 69 -21.33 6.90 15.09
N THR A 70 -20.26 7.09 15.84
CA THR A 70 -20.04 8.36 16.56
C THR A 70 -19.60 9.48 15.62
N VAL A 71 -19.10 9.09 14.44
CA VAL A 71 -18.53 10.01 13.46
C VAL A 71 -19.07 9.69 12.07
N SER A 72 -19.69 10.68 11.43
CA SER A 72 -20.11 10.56 10.03
C SER A 72 -18.89 10.67 9.12
N LEU A 73 -18.69 9.68 8.25
CA LEU A 73 -17.64 9.71 7.22
C LEU A 73 -17.97 10.69 6.08
N ARG A 74 -19.17 11.29 6.08
CA ARG A 74 -19.61 12.25 5.06
C ARG A 74 -19.27 13.70 5.40
N VAL A 75 -18.83 13.98 6.63
CA VAL A 75 -18.48 15.34 7.06
C VAL A 75 -16.96 15.49 7.22
N PRO A 76 -16.42 16.72 7.07
CA PRO A 76 -15.02 17.00 7.38
C PRO A 76 -14.65 16.64 8.83
N PRO A 77 -13.41 16.18 9.09
CA PRO A 77 -12.34 15.91 8.12
C PRO A 77 -12.44 14.54 7.43
N TRP A 78 -13.41 13.71 7.83
CA TRP A 78 -13.48 12.30 7.45
C TRP A 78 -13.86 12.06 5.99
N ASN A 79 -14.61 13.00 5.40
CA ASN A 79 -14.94 12.98 3.98
C ASN A 79 -13.73 13.17 3.04
N GLN A 80 -12.57 13.54 3.58
CA GLN A 80 -11.32 13.69 2.84
C GLN A 80 -10.20 12.79 3.39
N ALA A 81 -10.49 11.93 4.36
CA ALA A 81 -9.49 11.08 4.97
C ALA A 81 -8.98 10.01 3.97
N PRO A 82 -7.66 9.79 3.88
CA PRO A 82 -7.12 8.71 3.05
C PRO A 82 -7.50 7.35 3.62
N MET A 83 -7.97 6.44 2.78
CA MET A 83 -8.29 5.06 3.15
C MET A 83 -7.15 4.12 2.74
N LEU A 84 -6.67 3.33 3.69
CA LEU A 84 -5.71 2.25 3.43
C LEU A 84 -6.45 0.91 3.38
N VAL A 85 -6.22 0.15 2.32
CA VAL A 85 -6.84 -1.17 2.11
C VAL A 85 -5.79 -2.17 1.68
N LEU A 86 -5.98 -3.45 2.03
CA LEU A 86 -5.00 -4.50 1.76
C LEU A 86 -4.92 -4.88 0.27
N ARG A 87 -6.04 -4.78 -0.45
CA ARG A 87 -6.17 -5.32 -1.81
C ARG A 87 -6.31 -4.21 -2.83
N ASN A 88 -5.61 -4.36 -3.95
CA ASN A 88 -5.63 -3.40 -5.05
C ASN A 88 -7.03 -3.29 -5.66
N GLU A 89 -7.77 -4.39 -5.77
CA GLU A 89 -9.12 -4.42 -6.33
C GLU A 89 -10.08 -3.54 -5.52
N ILE A 90 -9.99 -3.63 -4.19
CA ILE A 90 -10.79 -2.81 -3.27
C ILE A 90 -10.41 -1.33 -3.42
N ARG A 91 -9.11 -1.03 -3.48
CA ARG A 91 -8.60 0.34 -3.71
C ARG A 91 -9.17 0.92 -5.01
N THR A 92 -9.10 0.16 -6.11
CA THR A 92 -9.61 0.59 -7.42
C THR A 92 -11.10 0.86 -7.38
N GLN A 93 -11.90 -0.02 -6.77
CA GLN A 93 -13.35 0.19 -6.65
C GLN A 93 -13.71 1.41 -5.79
N LEU A 94 -13.04 1.59 -4.65
CA LEU A 94 -13.26 2.74 -3.76
C LEU A 94 -12.88 4.06 -4.46
N ASN A 95 -11.74 4.09 -5.14
CA ASN A 95 -11.30 5.26 -5.89
C ASN A 95 -12.25 5.58 -7.04
N HIS A 96 -12.71 4.58 -7.78
CA HIS A 96 -13.66 4.77 -8.86
C HIS A 96 -15.00 5.36 -8.37
N ARG A 97 -15.56 4.80 -7.28
CA ARG A 97 -16.77 5.35 -6.64
C ARG A 97 -16.57 6.78 -6.15
N SER A 98 -15.40 7.07 -5.56
CA SER A 98 -15.06 8.41 -5.07
C SER A 98 -14.93 9.40 -6.23
N ALA A 99 -14.36 8.99 -7.37
CA ALA A 99 -14.25 9.80 -8.57
C ALA A 99 -15.61 10.12 -9.18
N ILE A 100 -16.52 9.13 -9.26
CA ILE A 100 -17.91 9.34 -9.72
C ILE A 100 -18.61 10.35 -8.80
N HIS A 101 -18.55 10.14 -7.48
CA HIS A 101 -19.18 11.04 -6.53
C HIS A 101 -18.65 12.47 -6.67
N LYS A 102 -17.33 12.63 -6.83
CA LYS A 102 -16.71 13.95 -7.00
C LYS A 102 -17.10 14.60 -8.33
N ALA A 103 -17.20 13.83 -9.42
CA ALA A 103 -17.64 14.33 -10.71
C ALA A 103 -19.07 14.89 -10.64
N VAL A 104 -19.98 14.19 -9.96
CA VAL A 104 -21.36 14.65 -9.69
C VAL A 104 -21.37 15.90 -8.81
N GLU A 105 -20.59 15.92 -7.73
CA GLU A 105 -20.49 17.06 -6.80
C GLU A 105 -20.00 18.35 -7.50
N VAL A 106 -19.03 18.23 -8.40
CA VAL A 106 -18.45 19.37 -9.14
C VAL A 106 -19.28 19.73 -10.38
N GLY A 107 -20.20 18.88 -10.82
CA GLY A 107 -21.01 19.09 -12.03
C GLY A 107 -20.23 18.85 -13.32
N THR A 108 -19.23 17.96 -13.31
CA THR A 108 -18.37 17.63 -14.45
C THR A 108 -18.50 16.17 -14.84
N ASN A 109 -18.27 15.84 -16.12
CA ASN A 109 -18.23 14.45 -16.56
C ASN A 109 -16.95 13.74 -16.10
N LEU A 110 -17.05 12.47 -15.72
CA LEU A 110 -15.91 11.63 -15.41
C LEU A 110 -15.18 11.24 -16.71
N MET A 111 -13.91 11.63 -16.84
CA MET A 111 -13.06 11.22 -17.96
C MET A 111 -12.46 9.84 -17.69
N VAL A 112 -12.71 8.88 -18.59
CA VAL A 112 -12.16 7.52 -18.54
C VAL A 112 -11.13 7.35 -19.64
N CYS A 113 -9.88 7.07 -19.28
CA CYS A 113 -8.80 6.76 -20.22
C CYS A 113 -8.49 5.27 -20.15
N VAL A 114 -8.61 4.56 -21.28
CA VAL A 114 -8.32 3.13 -21.38
C VAL A 114 -6.98 2.95 -22.08
N ALA A 115 -6.07 2.18 -21.48
CA ALA A 115 -4.78 1.88 -22.07
C ALA A 115 -4.92 0.86 -23.22
N GLN A 116 -4.03 0.97 -24.21
CA GLN A 116 -3.89 0.00 -25.30
C GLN A 116 -2.52 -0.65 -25.17
N ASP A 117 -2.51 -1.91 -24.74
CA ASP A 117 -1.28 -2.64 -24.44
C ASP A 117 -0.83 -3.49 -25.64
N PHE A 118 0.49 -3.53 -25.87
CA PHE A 118 1.10 -4.32 -26.94
C PHE A 118 2.20 -5.22 -26.37
N CYS A 119 2.20 -6.49 -26.75
CA CYS A 119 3.28 -7.43 -26.44
C CYS A 119 3.98 -7.85 -27.74
N LYS A 120 5.26 -7.49 -27.90
CA LYS A 120 6.07 -7.77 -29.09
C LYS A 120 5.42 -7.29 -30.42
N GLY A 121 4.73 -6.16 -30.37
CA GLY A 121 4.05 -5.57 -31.53
C GLY A 121 2.63 -6.11 -31.79
N THR A 122 2.17 -7.10 -31.02
CA THR A 122 0.79 -7.61 -31.10
C THR A 122 -0.04 -6.97 -30.00
N ALA A 123 -1.23 -6.45 -30.34
CA ALA A 123 -2.17 -5.93 -29.36
C ALA A 123 -2.59 -7.02 -28.38
N VAL A 124 -2.55 -6.71 -27.09
CA VAL A 124 -3.07 -7.61 -26.04
C VAL A 124 -4.57 -7.36 -25.96
N GLU A 125 -5.34 -8.16 -26.69
CA GLU A 125 -6.80 -8.13 -26.61
C GLU A 125 -7.24 -9.00 -25.44
N GLU A 126 -7.69 -8.38 -24.33
CA GLU A 126 -8.37 -9.10 -23.26
C GLU A 126 -9.87 -8.81 -23.33
N PRO A 127 -10.69 -9.75 -23.86
CA PRO A 127 -12.13 -9.54 -24.06
C PRO A 127 -12.91 -9.24 -22.77
N ALA A 128 -12.33 -9.60 -21.62
CA ALA A 128 -12.91 -9.36 -20.30
C ALA A 128 -12.86 -7.89 -19.85
N LEU A 129 -11.94 -7.08 -20.40
CA LEU A 129 -11.81 -5.65 -20.06
C LEU A 129 -12.85 -4.78 -20.79
N VAL A 130 -13.28 -5.18 -21.99
CA VAL A 130 -14.27 -4.44 -22.79
C VAL A 130 -15.67 -4.45 -22.15
N LYS A 131 -15.99 -5.44 -21.31
CA LYS A 131 -17.32 -5.63 -20.70
C LYS A 131 -17.48 -5.04 -19.29
N LYS A 132 -16.43 -4.45 -18.71
CA LYS A 132 -16.41 -4.03 -17.29
C LYS A 132 -16.27 -2.51 -17.06
N LEU A 133 -16.41 -1.71 -18.12
CA LEU A 133 -16.54 -0.25 -18.02
C LEU A 133 -18.00 0.15 -17.85
#